data_AF-A0A7C2MJ67-F1
#
_entry.id   AF-A0A7C2MJ67-F1
#
_cell.length_a   1.000
_cell.length_b   1.000
_cell.length_c   1.000
_cell.angle_alpha   90.00
_cell.angle_beta   90.00
_cell.angle_gamma   90.00
#
_symmetry.space_group_name_H-M   'P 1'
#
loop_
_entity.id
_entity.type
_entity.pdbx_description
1 polymer ?
#
loop_
_entity_poly.entity_id
_entity_poly.type
_entity_poly.pdbx_seq_one_letter_code
_entity_poly.pdbx_strand_id
1 'polypeptide(L)'
;MERSIRAKALLDHVERLLADDPEVLVPVRKLWVRLQREYPWRPLPTFSEFLTLLREDERFEYWPLGENPEAEPEVALPRERWSVREAAACERGPRVKLRRIPVTETLLLRILRHQIQGLLELLR
;
A
#
# COMPACT_ATOMS: atom_id res chain seq x y z
N MET A 1 -17.19 -18.21 -9.54
CA MET A 1 -18.00 -16.96 -9.59
C MET A 1 -17.81 -16.11 -8.32
N GLU A 2 -17.95 -16.65 -7.11
CA GLU A 2 -17.80 -15.89 -5.85
C GLU A 2 -16.42 -15.26 -5.61
N ARG A 3 -15.31 -15.96 -5.96
CA ARG A 3 -13.94 -15.41 -5.81
C ARG A 3 -13.73 -14.13 -6.62
N SER A 4 -14.30 -14.04 -7.82
CA SER A 4 -14.19 -12.86 -8.69
C SER A 4 -14.96 -11.65 -8.13
N ILE A 5 -16.15 -11.88 -7.55
CA ILE A 5 -16.94 -10.83 -6.89
C ILE A 5 -16.20 -10.29 -5.65
N ARG A 6 -15.61 -11.18 -4.85
CA ARG A 6 -14.86 -10.79 -3.64
C ARG A 6 -13.60 -10.01 -3.99
N ALA A 7 -12.86 -10.43 -5.01
CA ALA A 7 -11.67 -9.73 -5.50
C ALA A 7 -12.04 -8.34 -6.04
N LYS A 8 -13.11 -8.23 -6.84
CA LYS A 8 -13.59 -6.94 -7.35
C LYS A 8 -13.93 -5.98 -6.22
N ALA A 9 -14.73 -6.41 -5.25
CA ALA A 9 -15.09 -5.57 -4.10
C ALA A 9 -13.88 -5.13 -3.26
N LEU A 10 -12.86 -5.98 -3.14
CA LEU A 10 -11.60 -5.63 -2.49
C LEU A 10 -10.87 -4.52 -3.26
N LEU A 11 -10.73 -4.68 -4.58
CA LEU A 11 -10.04 -3.72 -5.43
C LEU A 11 -10.81 -2.39 -5.55
N ASP A 12 -12.14 -2.41 -5.56
CA ASP A 12 -12.98 -1.20 -5.48
C ASP A 12 -12.72 -0.43 -4.17
N HIS A 13 -12.47 -1.16 -3.08
CA HIS A 13 -12.10 -0.55 -1.81
C HIS A 13 -10.69 0.01 -1.82
N VAL A 14 -9.71 -0.71 -2.40
CA VAL A 14 -8.35 -0.18 -2.60
C VAL A 14 -8.37 1.09 -3.45
N GLU A 15 -9.19 1.15 -4.49
CA GLU A 15 -9.32 2.34 -5.32
C GLU A 15 -9.76 3.56 -4.50
N ARG A 16 -10.74 3.39 -3.59
CA ARG A 16 -11.17 4.45 -2.67
C ARG A 16 -10.04 4.85 -1.72
N LEU A 17 -9.35 3.87 -1.12
CA LEU A 17 -8.22 4.13 -0.23
C LEU A 17 -7.13 4.96 -0.92
N LEU A 18 -6.79 4.63 -2.17
CA LEU A 18 -5.80 5.35 -2.97
C LEU A 18 -6.29 6.73 -3.42
N ALA A 19 -7.59 6.90 -3.67
CA ALA A 19 -8.15 8.19 -4.05
C ALA A 19 -8.11 9.20 -2.88
N ASP A 20 -8.27 8.70 -1.65
CA ASP A 20 -8.27 9.51 -0.43
C ASP A 20 -6.88 9.67 0.21
N ASP A 21 -5.88 8.87 -0.21
CA ASP A 21 -4.54 8.92 0.37
C ASP A 21 -3.80 10.22 -0.04
N PRO A 22 -3.17 10.93 0.90
CA PRO A 22 -2.40 12.13 0.58
C PRO A 22 -1.13 11.83 -0.25
N GLU A 23 -0.63 10.60 -0.21
CA GLU A 23 0.47 10.10 -1.03
C GLU A 23 -0.06 9.53 -2.36
N VAL A 24 0.64 9.84 -3.46
CA VAL A 24 0.23 9.29 -4.76
C VAL A 24 0.80 7.92 -5.02
N LEU A 25 2.03 7.66 -4.59
CA LEU A 25 2.68 6.36 -4.67
C LEU A 25 2.66 5.72 -3.30
N VAL A 26 1.61 4.94 -3.04
CA VAL A 26 1.37 4.34 -1.73
C VAL A 26 2.08 2.99 -1.64
N PRO A 27 2.75 2.67 -0.52
CA PRO A 27 3.30 1.33 -0.31
C PRO A 27 2.20 0.27 -0.34
N VAL A 28 2.39 -0.79 -1.13
CA VAL A 28 1.41 -1.88 -1.21
C VAL A 28 1.23 -2.57 0.14
N ARG A 29 2.31 -2.68 0.92
CA ARG A 29 2.27 -3.27 2.26
C ARG A 29 1.44 -2.44 3.25
N LYS A 30 1.57 -1.11 3.23
CA LYS A 30 0.74 -0.18 4.01
C LYS A 30 -0.75 -0.42 3.73
N LEU A 31 -1.12 -0.54 2.46
CA LEU A 31 -2.50 -0.82 2.04
C LEU A 31 -2.97 -2.20 2.53
N TRP A 32 -2.19 -3.24 2.32
CA TRP A 32 -2.55 -4.60 2.72
C TRP A 32 -2.80 -4.72 4.22
N VAL A 33 -1.95 -4.13 5.05
CA VAL A 33 -2.18 -4.12 6.50
C VAL A 33 -3.41 -3.28 6.87
N ARG A 34 -3.60 -2.12 6.24
CA ARG A 34 -4.79 -1.30 6.50
C ARG A 34 -6.06 -2.10 6.23
N LEU A 35 -6.10 -2.86 5.13
CA LEU A 35 -7.21 -3.77 4.82
C LEU A 35 -7.42 -4.84 5.89
N GLN A 36 -6.35 -5.47 6.39
CA GLN A 36 -6.44 -6.46 7.47
C GLN A 36 -7.02 -5.87 8.76
N ARG A 37 -6.71 -4.61 9.05
CA ARG A 37 -7.25 -3.89 10.21
C ARG A 37 -8.71 -3.49 10.05
N GLU A 38 -9.11 -3.08 8.85
CA GLU A 38 -10.50 -2.69 8.55
C GLU A 38 -11.43 -3.93 8.47
N TYR A 39 -10.90 -5.08 8.08
CA TYR A 39 -11.66 -6.33 7.93
C TYR A 39 -11.06 -7.51 8.73
N PRO A 40 -10.91 -7.41 10.07
CA PRO A 40 -10.21 -8.43 10.86
C PRO A 40 -10.97 -9.78 10.94
N TRP A 41 -12.25 -9.79 10.57
CA TRP A 41 -13.14 -10.95 10.56
C TRP A 41 -13.21 -11.64 9.19
N ARG A 42 -12.61 -11.05 8.14
CA ARG A 42 -12.73 -11.53 6.76
C ARG A 42 -11.41 -12.16 6.31
N PRO A 43 -11.43 -13.35 5.69
CA PRO A 43 -10.23 -13.86 5.03
C PRO A 43 -9.87 -12.93 3.87
N LEU A 44 -8.71 -12.28 3.98
CA LEU A 44 -8.10 -11.50 2.91
C LEU A 44 -7.08 -12.35 2.15
N PRO A 45 -6.79 -12.02 0.88
CA PRO A 45 -5.71 -12.67 0.15
C PRO A 45 -4.38 -12.53 0.90
N THR A 46 -3.50 -13.51 0.72
CA THR A 46 -2.10 -13.40 1.10
C THR A 46 -1.46 -12.18 0.43
N PHE A 47 -0.33 -11.70 0.94
CA PHE A 47 0.33 -10.53 0.37
C PHE A 47 0.72 -10.75 -1.11
N SER A 48 1.19 -11.96 -1.45
CA SER A 48 1.52 -12.34 -2.83
C SER A 48 0.29 -12.34 -3.75
N GLU A 49 -0.82 -12.94 -3.31
CA GLU A 49 -2.09 -12.88 -4.06
C GLU A 49 -2.58 -11.44 -4.22
N PHE A 50 -2.44 -10.61 -3.19
CA PHE A 50 -2.81 -9.20 -3.26
C PHE A 50 -1.97 -8.43 -4.28
N LEU A 51 -0.66 -8.69 -4.34
CA LEU A 51 0.22 -8.11 -5.37
C LEU A 51 -0.23 -8.52 -6.77
N THR A 52 -0.54 -9.80 -6.99
CA THR A 52 -1.03 -10.30 -8.27
C THR A 52 -2.33 -9.60 -8.67
N LEU A 53 -3.29 -9.48 -7.75
CA LEU A 53 -4.57 -8.78 -8.01
C LEU A 53 -4.36 -7.31 -8.42
N LEU A 54 -3.40 -6.61 -7.81
CA LEU A 54 -3.09 -5.23 -8.17
C LEU A 54 -2.37 -5.11 -9.52
N ARG A 55 -1.52 -6.08 -9.87
CA ARG A 55 -0.81 -6.08 -11.17
C ARG A 55 -1.74 -6.37 -12.34
N GLU A 56 -2.74 -7.22 -12.12
CA GLU A 56 -3.68 -7.66 -13.16
C GLU A 56 -4.83 -6.66 -13.40
N ASP A 57 -5.12 -5.77 -12.44
CA ASP A 57 -6.21 -4.79 -12.58
C ASP A 57 -5.69 -3.47 -13.19
N GLU A 58 -6.24 -3.11 -14.36
CA GLU A 58 -5.82 -1.97 -15.18
C GLU A 58 -5.99 -0.60 -14.50
N ARG A 59 -6.84 -0.50 -13.47
CA ARG A 59 -7.03 0.75 -12.73
C ARG A 59 -5.77 1.15 -11.96
N PHE A 60 -4.92 0.19 -11.66
CA PHE A 60 -3.71 0.40 -10.88
C PHE A 60 -2.48 0.45 -11.79
N GLU A 61 -1.50 1.20 -11.31
CA GLU A 61 -0.17 1.23 -11.87
C GLU A 61 0.80 0.76 -10.80
N TYR A 62 1.38 -0.41 -11.04
CA TYR A 62 2.30 -1.07 -10.13
C TYR A 62 3.74 -0.61 -10.38
N TRP A 63 4.44 -0.27 -9.31
CA TRP A 63 5.82 0.19 -9.34
C TRP A 63 6.67 -0.76 -8.49
N PRO A 64 7.61 -1.54 -9.08
CA PRO A 64 8.44 -2.52 -8.36
C PRO A 64 9.54 -1.87 -7.49
N LEU A 65 9.38 -0.59 -7.13
CA LEU A 65 10.33 0.16 -6.31
C LEU A 65 10.53 -0.55 -4.96
N GLY A 66 11.76 -0.91 -4.63
CA GLY A 66 12.07 -1.55 -3.35
C GLY A 66 11.53 -2.97 -3.19
N GLU A 67 11.05 -3.60 -4.27
CA GLU A 67 10.78 -5.04 -4.29
C GLU A 67 12.11 -5.78 -4.13
N ASN A 68 12.34 -6.37 -2.94
CA ASN A 68 13.46 -7.25 -2.70
C ASN A 68 12.94 -8.69 -2.76
N PRO A 69 13.31 -9.50 -3.77
CA PRO A 69 12.83 -10.86 -3.92
C PRO A 69 13.21 -11.79 -2.75
N GLU A 70 14.19 -11.41 -1.94
CA GLU A 70 14.63 -12.17 -0.75
C GLU A 70 14.00 -11.68 0.56
N ALA A 71 13.26 -10.56 0.54
CA ALA A 71 12.63 -10.01 1.73
C ALA A 71 11.15 -10.43 1.77
N GLU A 72 10.88 -11.66 2.19
CA GLU A 72 9.59 -11.94 2.82
C GLU A 72 9.64 -11.34 4.24
N PRO A 73 8.78 -10.39 4.60
CA PRO A 73 8.59 -10.09 6.00
C PRO A 73 7.31 -10.79 6.43
N GLU A 74 7.47 -11.82 7.24
CA GLU A 74 6.46 -12.27 8.19
C GLU A 74 6.16 -11.12 9.16
N VAL A 75 5.36 -10.15 8.72
CA VAL A 75 4.75 -9.20 9.66
C VAL A 75 3.53 -9.91 10.23
N ALA A 76 3.74 -10.74 11.24
CA ALA A 76 2.68 -11.14 12.14
C ALA A 76 2.22 -9.87 12.88
N LEU A 77 1.07 -9.32 12.49
CA LEU A 77 0.58 -8.06 13.05
C LEU A 77 0.17 -8.25 14.51
N PRO A 78 0.78 -7.52 15.47
CA PRO A 78 0.19 -7.36 16.79
C PRO A 78 -1.06 -6.49 16.66
N ARG A 79 -2.10 -6.82 17.43
CA ARG A 79 -3.38 -6.10 17.46
C ARG A 79 -3.29 -4.70 18.09
N GLU A 80 -2.14 -4.32 18.67
CA GLU A 80 -1.99 -3.09 19.45
C GLU A 80 -0.69 -2.35 19.08
N ARG A 81 -0.83 -1.03 18.84
CA ARG A 81 0.20 -0.01 18.52
C ARG A 81 1.50 -0.52 17.88
N TRP A 82 1.66 -0.18 16.60
CA TRP A 82 2.92 -0.37 15.90
C TRP A 82 4.07 0.37 16.59
N SER A 83 5.16 -0.35 16.81
CA SER A 83 6.47 0.25 17.02
C SER A 83 6.89 1.04 15.78
N VAL A 84 7.78 2.03 15.97
CA VAL A 84 8.37 2.82 14.88
C VAL A 84 9.01 1.91 13.81
N ARG A 85 9.57 0.77 14.23
CA ARG A 85 10.18 -0.22 13.33
C ARG A 85 9.15 -0.93 12.45
N GLU A 86 7.98 -1.28 12.98
CA GLU A 86 6.91 -1.94 12.22
C GLU A 86 6.23 -0.98 11.24
N ALA A 87 6.04 0.28 11.65
CA ALA A 87 5.57 1.33 10.75
C ALA A 87 6.56 1.54 9.60
N ALA A 88 7.86 1.64 9.90
CA ALA A 88 8.91 1.76 8.88
C ALA A 88 8.99 0.53 7.96
N ALA A 89 8.65 -0.66 8.44
CA ALA A 89 8.60 -1.86 7.60
C ALA A 89 7.45 -1.82 6.57
N CYS A 90 6.34 -1.15 6.90
CA CYS A 90 5.20 -0.98 5.98
C CYS A 90 5.48 -0.01 4.83
N GLU A 91 6.47 0.88 4.99
CA GLU A 91 6.91 1.83 3.96
C GLU A 91 7.85 1.20 2.92
N ARG A 92 8.28 -0.04 3.13
CA ARG A 92 9.16 -0.80 2.23
C ARG A 92 8.36 -1.58 1.19
N GLY A 93 9.06 -1.95 0.12
CA GLY A 93 8.51 -2.79 -0.93
C GLY A 93 7.77 -1.97 -2.00
N PRO A 94 7.10 -2.69 -2.92
CA PRO A 94 6.52 -2.08 -4.10
C PRO A 94 5.46 -1.04 -3.76
N ARG A 95 5.28 -0.13 -4.72
CA ARG A 95 4.37 1.00 -4.63
C ARG A 95 3.25 0.83 -5.66
N VAL A 96 2.10 1.41 -5.38
CA VAL A 96 0.95 1.42 -6.30
C VAL A 96 0.31 2.79 -6.30
N LYS A 97 -0.19 3.19 -7.47
CA LYS A 97 -1.04 4.37 -7.64
C LYS A 97 -2.24 4.04 -8.51
N LEU A 98 -3.21 4.94 -8.52
CA LEU A 98 -4.25 4.93 -9.54
C LEU A 98 -3.66 5.35 -10.89
N ARG A 99 -3.88 4.53 -11.93
CA ARG A 99 -3.40 4.80 -13.28
C ARG A 99 -3.96 6.11 -13.84
N ARG A 100 -5.23 6.41 -13.53
CA ARG A 100 -5.91 7.67 -13.92
C ARG A 100 -5.29 8.93 -13.31
N ILE A 101 -4.47 8.81 -12.26
CA ILE A 101 -3.78 9.94 -11.65
C ILE A 101 -2.41 10.07 -12.33
N PRO A 102 -2.20 11.11 -13.18
CA PRO A 102 -0.91 11.33 -13.80
C PRO A 102 0.11 11.76 -12.75
N VAL A 103 1.35 11.24 -12.88
CA VAL A 103 2.47 11.76 -12.09
C VAL A 103 2.87 13.09 -12.71
N THR A 104 2.53 14.18 -12.01
CA THR A 104 2.89 15.54 -12.42
C THR A 104 4.03 16.07 -11.55
N GLU A 105 4.73 17.11 -12.02
CA GLU A 105 5.79 17.77 -11.25
C GLU A 105 5.29 18.23 -9.87
N THR A 106 4.12 18.86 -9.81
CA THR A 106 3.47 19.29 -8.56
C THR A 106 3.28 18.12 -7.58
N LEU A 107 2.97 16.95 -8.11
CA LEU A 107 2.74 15.74 -7.33
C LEU A 107 4.04 15.17 -6.77
N LEU A 108 5.09 15.14 -7.60
CA LEU A 108 6.44 14.75 -7.19
C LEU A 108 6.96 15.68 -6.10
N LEU A 109 6.80 16.99 -6.26
CA LEU A 109 7.20 17.97 -5.25
C LEU A 109 6.44 17.78 -3.93
N ARG A 110 5.13 17.46 -3.99
CA ARG A 110 4.32 17.15 -2.81
C ARG A 110 4.78 15.88 -2.10
N ILE A 111 5.06 14.81 -2.86
CA ILE A 111 5.64 13.57 -2.31
C ILE A 111 6.98 13.86 -1.63
N LEU A 112 7.90 14.55 -2.31
CA LEU A 112 9.22 14.88 -1.77
C LEU A 112 9.12 15.73 -0.49
N ARG A 113 8.26 16.75 -0.48
CA ARG A 113 8.02 17.56 0.73
C ARG A 113 7.53 16.71 1.90
N HIS A 114 6.58 15.82 1.66
CA HIS A 114 6.04 14.95 2.71
C HIS A 114 7.14 14.02 3.28
N GLN A 115 7.94 13.40 2.41
CA GLN A 115 9.04 12.52 2.81
C GLN A 115 10.14 13.28 3.58
N ILE A 116 10.53 14.46 3.10
CA ILE A 116 11.52 15.32 3.78
C ILE A 116 10.99 15.76 5.15
N GLN A 117 9.71 16.14 5.26
CA GLN A 117 9.11 16.50 6.54
C GLN A 117 9.15 15.34 7.54
N GLY A 118 8.78 14.12 7.11
CA GLY A 118 8.87 12.93 7.97
C GLY A 118 10.30 12.65 8.43
N LEU A 119 11.29 12.79 7.54
CA LEU A 119 12.71 12.66 7.91
C LEU A 119 13.14 13.72 8.93
N LEU A 120 12.71 14.97 8.76
CA LEU A 120 13.03 16.05 9.69
C LEU A 120 12.39 15.84 11.07
N GLU A 121 11.19 15.25 11.14
CA GLU A 121 10.55 14.91 12.41
C GLU A 121 11.31 13.82 13.18
N LEU A 122 11.94 12.86 12.48
CA LEU A 122 12.76 11.82 13.10
C LEU A 122 14.10 12.34 13.65
N LEU A 123 14.55 13.52 13.20
CA LEU A 123 15.78 14.15 13.65
C LEU A 123 15.58 15.11 14.84
N ARG A 124 14.34 15.32 15.30
CA ARG A 124 13.98 16.12 16.47
C ARG A 124 13.86 15.25 17.72
#